data_AF-A0AA36N0Z6-F1
#
_entry.id   AF-A0AA36N0Z6-F1
#
_cell.length_a   1.000
_cell.length_b   1.000
_cell.length_c   1.000
_cell.angle_alpha   90.00
_cell.angle_beta   90.00
_cell.angle_gamma   90.00
#
_symmetry.space_group_name_H-M   'P 1'
#
loop_
_entity.id
_entity.type
_entity.pdbx_description
1 polymer ?
#
loop_
_entity_poly.entity_id
_entity_poly.type
_entity_poly.pdbx_seq_one_letter_code
_entity_poly.pdbx_strand_id
1 'polypeptide(L)'
;MGSADKGKVLIMNPEEYAAAAGELLVISIIISWILTYFFNYGIIADNQLKRRLGYNNLCVGWDEPPAQLVAAPIFVGIIWLQMRYMQLDFYRAALDTSSSAFQDRMVLVANFANCISLIVCILIFVIPPKEKPLSHSLAFVQLVVFGYIAFAANFLECHPKHHPQGSWVFLAVFGMFSIMFGACVVFQLVVYEQETETPGPIPWYITATGDYGWFACLACQGYFRPRAPSVSLDMKLVSDDDYKVEPEISRYDT
;
A
#
# COMPACT_ATOMS: atom_id res chain seq x y z
N MET A 1 17.70 -36.38 -31.44
CA MET A 1 18.25 -35.03 -31.22
C MET A 1 17.20 -34.22 -30.49
N GLY A 2 17.31 -34.11 -29.16
CA GLY A 2 16.38 -33.35 -28.35
C GLY A 2 16.62 -31.85 -28.57
N SER A 3 15.56 -31.11 -28.91
CA SER A 3 15.58 -29.66 -28.91
C SER A 3 16.00 -29.19 -27.52
N ALA A 4 17.16 -28.53 -27.40
CA ALA A 4 17.55 -27.86 -26.17
C ALA A 4 16.46 -26.83 -25.86
N ASP A 5 15.59 -27.15 -24.91
CA ASP A 5 14.56 -26.25 -24.45
C ASP A 5 15.26 -25.04 -23.84
N LYS A 6 15.26 -23.93 -24.58
CA LYS A 6 15.85 -22.68 -24.12
C LYS A 6 14.89 -22.12 -23.08
N GLY A 7 15.09 -22.54 -21.83
CA GLY A 7 14.35 -22.02 -20.69
C GLY A 7 14.26 -20.49 -20.79
N LYS A 8 13.04 -19.96 -20.74
CA LYS A 8 12.82 -18.52 -20.75
C LYS A 8 13.17 -17.99 -19.37
N VAL A 9 14.30 -17.28 -19.28
CA VAL A 9 14.65 -16.49 -18.09
C VAL A 9 13.65 -15.34 -17.97
N LEU A 10 12.89 -15.30 -16.88
CA LEU A 10 11.94 -14.22 -16.62
C LEU A 10 12.58 -13.22 -15.66
N ILE A 11 12.68 -11.95 -16.08
CA ILE A 11 13.17 -10.86 -15.24
C ILE A 11 11.95 -10.15 -14.64
N MET A 12 11.86 -10.12 -13.31
CA MET A 12 10.79 -9.43 -12.59
C MET A 12 11.36 -8.24 -11.81
N ASN A 13 10.75 -7.07 -12.00
CA ASN A 13 11.08 -5.85 -11.29
C ASN A 13 10.05 -5.60 -10.17
N PRO A 14 10.41 -5.79 -8.88
CA PRO A 14 9.46 -5.61 -7.77
C PRO A 14 8.79 -4.24 -7.78
N GLU A 15 9.56 -3.18 -8.04
CA GLU A 15 9.10 -1.79 -7.98
C GLU A 15 7.98 -1.47 -8.97
N GLU A 16 7.91 -2.16 -10.11
CA GLU A 16 6.83 -2.00 -11.09
C GLU A 16 5.48 -2.42 -10.52
N TYR A 17 5.45 -3.50 -9.72
CA TYR A 17 4.22 -3.94 -9.05
C TYR A 17 3.76 -2.93 -8.00
N ALA A 18 4.70 -2.37 -7.23
CA ALA A 18 4.38 -1.35 -6.22
C ALA A 18 3.89 -0.03 -6.86
N ALA A 19 4.52 0.39 -7.95
CA ALA A 19 4.10 1.57 -8.72
C ALA A 19 2.71 1.36 -9.32
N ALA A 20 2.48 0.24 -10.00
CA ALA A 20 1.19 -0.12 -10.57
C ALA A 20 0.09 -0.18 -9.51
N ALA A 21 0.38 -0.68 -8.31
CA ALA A 21 -0.57 -0.68 -7.21
C ALA A 21 -0.97 0.74 -6.77
N GLY A 22 0.00 1.64 -6.66
CA GLY A 22 -0.24 3.05 -6.32
C GLY A 22 -1.06 3.78 -7.39
N GLU A 23 -0.72 3.59 -8.66
CA GLU A 23 -1.47 4.16 -9.80
C GLU A 23 -2.90 3.60 -9.85
N LEU A 24 -3.08 2.29 -9.67
CA LEU A 24 -4.38 1.65 -9.65
C LEU A 24 -5.25 2.13 -8.48
N LEU A 25 -4.66 2.45 -7.33
CA LEU A 25 -5.36 3.06 -6.20
C LEU A 25 -5.90 4.46 -6.56
N VAL A 26 -5.10 5.28 -7.24
CA VAL A 26 -5.52 6.61 -7.72
C VAL A 26 -6.62 6.49 -8.78
N ILE A 27 -6.49 5.54 -9.72
CA ILE A 27 -7.54 5.27 -10.71
C ILE A 27 -8.84 4.85 -10.03
N SER A 28 -8.77 3.97 -9.01
CA SER A 28 -9.91 3.55 -8.21
C SER A 28 -10.61 4.75 -7.55
N ILE A 29 -9.85 5.64 -6.91
CA ILE A 29 -10.37 6.89 -6.32
C ILE A 29 -11.14 7.70 -7.38
N ILE A 30 -10.53 7.97 -8.53
CA ILE A 30 -11.12 8.80 -9.58
C ILE A 30 -12.45 8.20 -10.07
N ILE A 31 -12.46 6.91 -10.39
CA ILE A 31 -13.66 6.20 -10.84
C ILE A 31 -14.76 6.30 -9.78
N SER A 32 -14.41 6.05 -8.53
CA SER A 32 -15.36 6.05 -7.42
C SER A 32 -15.92 7.43 -7.11
N TRP A 33 -15.13 8.49 -7.20
CA TRP A 33 -15.62 9.87 -7.08
C TRP A 33 -16.56 10.26 -8.22
N ILE A 34 -16.26 9.86 -9.46
CA ILE A 34 -17.15 10.06 -10.61
C ILE A 34 -18.49 9.35 -10.36
N LEU A 35 -18.46 8.08 -9.97
CA LEU A 35 -19.67 7.31 -9.69
C LEU A 35 -20.47 7.93 -8.53
N THR A 36 -19.81 8.29 -7.43
CA THR A 36 -20.48 8.91 -6.29
C THR A 36 -21.08 10.27 -6.65
N TYR A 37 -20.43 11.07 -7.51
CA TYR A 37 -20.99 12.33 -8.00
C TYR A 37 -22.29 12.13 -8.78
N PHE A 38 -22.35 11.16 -9.70
CA PHE A 38 -23.52 10.94 -10.53
C PHE A 38 -24.66 10.19 -9.83
N PHE A 39 -24.34 9.24 -8.95
CA PHE A 39 -25.33 8.34 -8.36
C PHE A 39 -25.67 8.67 -6.89
N ASN A 40 -24.79 9.34 -6.15
CA ASN A 40 -24.97 9.64 -4.71
C ASN A 40 -24.45 11.02 -4.31
N TYR A 41 -24.76 12.06 -5.08
CA TYR A 41 -24.27 13.42 -4.81
C TYR A 41 -24.55 13.90 -3.36
N GLY A 42 -25.66 13.44 -2.76
CA GLY A 42 -26.00 13.76 -1.36
C GLY A 42 -24.88 13.40 -0.37
N ILE A 43 -24.13 12.33 -0.63
CA ILE A 43 -23.01 11.88 0.20
C ILE A 43 -21.82 12.86 0.10
N ILE A 44 -21.58 13.46 -1.05
CA ILE A 44 -20.54 14.49 -1.23
C ILE A 44 -20.95 15.79 -0.53
N ALA A 45 -22.25 16.12 -0.61
CA ALA A 45 -22.80 17.31 0.02
C ALA A 45 -22.71 17.22 1.54
N ASP A 46 -23.09 16.08 2.11
CA ASP A 46 -23.11 15.87 3.56
C ASP A 46 -22.94 14.38 3.91
N ASN A 47 -21.96 14.09 4.77
CA ASN A 47 -21.69 12.75 5.28
C ASN A 47 -21.03 12.83 6.66
N GLN A 48 -21.07 11.70 7.38
CA GLN A 48 -20.54 11.62 8.75
C GLN A 48 -19.06 11.97 8.85
N LEU A 49 -18.23 11.59 7.87
CA LEU A 49 -16.81 11.93 7.87
C LEU A 49 -16.60 13.43 7.63
N LYS A 50 -17.36 14.05 6.73
CA LYS A 50 -17.30 15.48 6.46
C LYS A 50 -17.71 16.33 7.67
N ARG A 51 -18.74 15.93 8.42
CA ARG A 51 -19.12 16.61 9.66
C ARG A 51 -18.03 16.52 10.73
N ARG A 52 -17.35 15.37 10.82
CA ARG A 52 -16.29 15.12 11.82
C ARG A 52 -14.95 15.76 11.46
N LEU A 53 -14.57 15.71 10.19
CA LEU A 53 -13.27 16.16 9.69
C LEU A 53 -13.30 17.58 9.10
N GLY A 54 -14.48 18.07 8.74
CA GLY A 54 -14.70 19.37 8.11
C GLY A 54 -14.44 19.41 6.59
N TYR A 55 -14.13 18.27 5.97
CA TYR A 55 -13.86 18.15 4.53
C TYR A 55 -14.25 16.78 3.98
N ASN A 56 -14.30 16.66 2.65
CA ASN A 56 -14.53 15.38 1.99
C ASN A 56 -13.23 14.56 1.90
N ASN A 57 -13.06 13.63 2.83
CA ASN A 57 -11.99 12.63 2.76
C ASN A 57 -12.11 11.81 1.47
N LEU A 58 -10.98 11.47 0.84
CA LEU A 58 -10.99 10.81 -0.46
C LEU A 58 -11.66 9.42 -0.45
N CYS A 59 -11.70 8.73 0.69
CA CYS A 59 -12.39 7.44 0.82
C CYS A 59 -13.91 7.56 0.75
N VAL A 60 -14.49 8.76 0.94
CA VAL A 60 -15.93 8.99 0.79
C VAL A 60 -16.44 8.57 -0.59
N GLY A 61 -15.58 8.66 -1.62
CA GLY A 61 -15.90 8.16 -2.95
C GLY A 61 -16.19 6.66 -3.00
N TRP A 62 -15.64 5.87 -2.07
CA TRP A 62 -15.77 4.40 -1.99
C TRP A 62 -16.92 3.91 -1.12
N ASP A 63 -17.55 4.78 -0.33
CA ASP A 63 -18.37 4.34 0.81
C ASP A 63 -19.77 3.83 0.43
N GLU A 64 -20.26 4.15 -0.77
CA GLU A 64 -21.65 3.90 -1.16
C GLU A 64 -21.77 3.24 -2.55
N PRO A 65 -22.71 2.30 -2.75
CA PRO A 65 -23.00 1.72 -4.07
C PRO A 65 -23.52 2.78 -5.07
N PRO A 66 -23.13 2.74 -6.36
CA PRO A 66 -22.40 1.64 -7.01
C PRO A 66 -20.87 1.76 -6.88
N ALA A 67 -20.33 2.88 -6.39
CA ALA A 67 -18.90 3.12 -6.33
C ALA A 67 -18.17 2.09 -5.46
N GLN A 68 -18.74 1.74 -4.31
CA GLN A 68 -18.23 0.69 -3.41
C GLN A 68 -18.07 -0.67 -4.11
N LEU A 69 -19.08 -1.07 -4.90
CA LEU A 69 -19.11 -2.36 -5.59
C LEU A 69 -18.08 -2.45 -6.73
N VAL A 70 -17.71 -1.30 -7.30
CA VAL A 70 -16.66 -1.19 -8.33
C VAL A 70 -15.27 -1.08 -7.69
N ALA A 71 -15.15 -0.32 -6.61
CA ALA A 71 -13.88 -0.09 -5.92
C ALA A 71 -13.34 -1.36 -5.24
N ALA A 72 -14.20 -2.14 -4.58
CA ALA A 72 -13.80 -3.33 -3.85
C ALA A 72 -13.01 -4.34 -4.72
N PRO A 73 -13.48 -4.77 -5.92
CA PRO A 73 -12.70 -5.68 -6.76
C PRO A 73 -11.42 -5.04 -7.31
N ILE A 74 -11.40 -3.74 -7.60
CA ILE A 74 -10.16 -3.03 -7.98
C ILE A 74 -9.16 -3.08 -6.81
N PHE A 75 -9.64 -2.89 -5.59
CA PHE A 75 -8.82 -2.93 -4.37
C PHE A 75 -8.21 -4.31 -4.12
N VAL A 76 -8.92 -5.40 -4.45
CA VAL A 76 -8.34 -6.76 -4.46
C VAL A 76 -7.15 -6.85 -5.42
N GLY A 77 -7.25 -6.24 -6.60
CA GLY A 77 -6.15 -6.14 -7.56
C GLY A 77 -4.95 -5.36 -7.00
N ILE A 78 -5.21 -4.27 -6.28
CA ILE A 78 -4.17 -3.47 -5.59
C ILE A 78 -3.46 -4.32 -4.52
N ILE A 79 -4.22 -5.06 -3.71
CA ILE A 79 -3.66 -5.97 -2.70
C ILE A 79 -2.77 -7.02 -3.37
N TRP A 80 -3.25 -7.63 -4.46
CA TRP A 80 -2.46 -8.62 -5.20
C TRP A 80 -1.14 -8.05 -5.73
N LEU A 81 -1.17 -6.87 -6.37
CA LEU A 81 0.03 -6.20 -6.87
C LEU A 81 1.04 -5.93 -5.73
N GLN A 82 0.56 -5.40 -4.60
CA GLN A 82 1.43 -5.15 -3.45
C GLN A 82 1.99 -6.43 -2.83
N MET A 83 1.18 -7.48 -2.70
CA MET A 83 1.65 -8.78 -2.22
C MET A 83 2.72 -9.37 -3.15
N ARG A 84 2.55 -9.23 -4.47
CA ARG A 84 3.57 -9.64 -5.45
C ARG A 84 4.86 -8.84 -5.30
N TYR A 85 4.76 -7.52 -5.11
CA TYR A 85 5.91 -6.69 -4.79
C TYR A 85 6.64 -7.21 -3.53
N MET A 86 5.94 -7.35 -2.41
CA MET A 86 6.53 -7.77 -1.13
C MET A 86 7.13 -9.19 -1.18
N GLN A 87 6.51 -10.10 -1.94
CA GLN A 87 7.04 -11.44 -2.18
C GLN A 87 8.36 -11.40 -2.95
N LEU A 88 8.44 -10.62 -4.04
CA LEU A 88 9.66 -10.49 -4.81
C LEU A 88 10.76 -9.77 -4.04
N ASP A 89 10.37 -8.80 -3.21
CA ASP A 89 11.28 -8.09 -2.32
C ASP A 89 11.87 -9.01 -1.25
N PHE A 90 11.06 -9.92 -0.71
CA PHE A 90 11.56 -10.99 0.16
C PHE A 90 12.59 -11.89 -0.54
N TYR A 91 12.33 -12.30 -1.78
CA TYR A 91 13.31 -13.09 -2.55
C TYR A 91 14.57 -12.29 -2.86
N ARG A 92 14.44 -11.00 -3.14
CA ARG A 92 15.59 -10.11 -3.37
C ARG A 92 16.48 -10.04 -2.13
N ALA A 93 15.91 -9.73 -0.96
CA ALA A 93 16.67 -9.69 0.29
C ALA A 93 17.36 -11.03 0.59
N ALA A 94 16.74 -12.17 0.27
CA ALA A 94 17.35 -13.48 0.46
C ALA A 94 18.50 -13.78 -0.52
N LEU A 95 18.54 -13.13 -1.69
CA LEU A 95 19.56 -13.32 -2.73
C LEU A 95 20.67 -12.28 -2.66
N ASP A 96 20.42 -11.12 -2.04
CA ASP A 96 21.36 -10.01 -1.98
C ASP A 96 22.43 -10.23 -0.91
N THR A 97 23.60 -10.73 -1.35
CA THR A 97 24.78 -10.91 -0.48
C THR A 97 25.44 -9.60 -0.02
N SER A 98 25.03 -8.45 -0.56
CA SER A 98 25.58 -7.15 -0.19
C SER A 98 24.84 -6.45 0.94
N SER A 99 23.64 -6.92 1.27
CA SER A 99 22.82 -6.39 2.36
C SER A 99 23.27 -6.93 3.72
N SER A 100 23.15 -6.10 4.75
CA SER A 100 23.40 -6.51 6.13
C SER A 100 22.16 -7.19 6.72
N ALA A 101 22.38 -8.12 7.67
CA ALA A 101 21.28 -8.81 8.36
C ALA A 101 20.27 -7.87 9.04
N PHE A 102 20.69 -6.64 9.40
CA PHE A 102 19.78 -5.63 9.92
C PHE A 102 18.86 -5.06 8.83
N GLN A 103 19.42 -4.74 7.65
CA GLN A 103 18.63 -4.27 6.49
C GLN A 103 17.61 -5.33 6.09
N ASP A 104 18.01 -6.60 5.97
CA ASP A 104 17.12 -7.71 5.59
C ASP A 104 15.95 -7.87 6.56
N ARG A 105 16.23 -7.81 7.87
CA ARG A 105 15.20 -7.90 8.92
C ARG A 105 14.25 -6.72 8.89
N MET A 106 14.77 -5.52 8.66
CA MET A 106 13.95 -4.31 8.57
C MET A 106 12.99 -4.37 7.38
N VAL A 107 13.47 -4.78 6.20
CA VAL A 107 12.64 -4.97 5.00
C VAL A 107 11.58 -6.03 5.25
N LEU A 108 11.97 -7.19 5.80
CA LEU A 108 11.04 -8.27 6.11
C LEU A 108 9.92 -7.81 7.04
N VAL A 109 10.26 -7.14 8.14
CA VAL A 109 9.27 -6.65 9.11
C VAL A 109 8.38 -5.58 8.49
N ALA A 110 8.94 -4.63 7.75
CA ALA A 110 8.19 -3.56 7.12
C ALA A 110 7.21 -4.08 6.06
N ASN A 111 7.66 -4.99 5.20
CA ASN A 111 6.81 -5.64 4.20
C ASN A 111 5.73 -6.50 4.85
N PHE A 112 6.06 -7.29 5.86
CA PHE A 112 5.07 -8.11 6.55
C PHE A 112 3.99 -7.24 7.23
N ALA A 113 4.40 -6.17 7.91
CA ALA A 113 3.48 -5.22 8.52
C ALA A 113 2.57 -4.55 7.47
N ASN A 114 3.14 -4.13 6.33
CA ASN A 114 2.36 -3.54 5.23
C ASN A 114 1.42 -4.54 4.57
N CYS A 115 1.80 -5.82 4.49
CA CYS A 115 0.93 -6.89 3.99
C CYS A 115 -0.30 -7.11 4.89
N ILE A 116 -0.08 -7.24 6.20
CA ILE A 116 -1.19 -7.29 7.17
C ILE A 116 -2.05 -6.04 7.05
N SER A 117 -1.40 -4.88 6.92
CA SER A 117 -2.06 -3.61 6.78
C SER A 117 -3.00 -3.55 5.58
N LEU A 118 -2.57 -4.01 4.41
CA LEU A 118 -3.42 -4.09 3.22
C LEU A 118 -4.62 -5.01 3.41
N ILE A 119 -4.44 -6.15 4.08
CA ILE A 119 -5.52 -7.08 4.41
C ILE A 119 -6.52 -6.40 5.34
N VAL A 120 -6.06 -5.72 6.40
CA VAL A 120 -6.94 -4.99 7.33
C VAL A 120 -7.67 -3.85 6.62
N CYS A 121 -7.02 -3.18 5.66
CA CYS A 121 -7.62 -2.06 4.92
C CYS A 121 -8.84 -2.48 4.10
N ILE A 122 -9.01 -3.75 3.74
CA ILE A 122 -10.23 -4.19 3.03
C ILE A 122 -11.50 -3.97 3.86
N LEU A 123 -11.37 -3.86 5.19
CA LEU A 123 -12.49 -3.60 6.10
C LEU A 123 -13.15 -2.24 5.84
N ILE A 124 -12.54 -1.31 5.10
CA ILE A 124 -13.20 -0.05 4.69
C ILE A 124 -14.47 -0.32 3.89
N PHE A 125 -14.52 -1.41 3.12
CA PHE A 125 -15.69 -1.78 2.33
C PHE A 125 -16.75 -2.53 3.15
N VAL A 126 -16.43 -2.94 4.37
CA VAL A 126 -17.32 -3.74 5.22
C VAL A 126 -17.85 -2.94 6.40
N ILE A 127 -17.04 -2.04 6.96
CA ILE A 127 -17.40 -1.20 8.10
C ILE A 127 -18.03 0.09 7.57
N PRO A 128 -19.35 0.31 7.73
CA PRO A 128 -19.98 1.51 7.20
C PRO A 128 -19.50 2.74 7.99
N PRO A 129 -19.04 3.80 7.33
CA PRO A 129 -18.59 5.03 8.00
C PRO A 129 -19.74 5.74 8.72
N LYS A 130 -20.99 5.48 8.32
CA LYS A 130 -22.20 6.01 8.97
C LYS A 130 -22.38 5.49 10.39
N GLU A 131 -21.96 4.25 10.65
CA GLU A 131 -22.15 3.58 11.94
C GLU A 131 -20.89 3.66 12.81
N LYS A 132 -19.72 3.42 12.21
CA LYS A 132 -18.45 3.30 12.93
C LYS A 132 -17.34 4.10 12.23
N PRO A 133 -17.45 5.44 12.17
CA PRO A 133 -16.52 6.29 11.42
C PRO A 133 -15.07 6.16 11.89
N LEU A 134 -14.83 5.99 13.20
CA LEU A 134 -13.50 5.76 13.74
C LEU A 134 -12.91 4.42 13.27
N SER A 135 -13.64 3.31 13.40
CA SER A 135 -13.15 2.00 12.97
C SER A 135 -12.93 1.93 11.45
N HIS A 136 -13.85 2.51 10.67
CA HIS A 136 -13.71 2.65 9.23
C HIS A 136 -12.43 3.41 8.88
N SER A 137 -12.23 4.59 9.49
CA SER A 137 -11.05 5.42 9.23
C SER A 137 -9.76 4.77 9.71
N LEU A 138 -9.76 4.06 10.85
CA LEU A 138 -8.60 3.34 11.36
C LEU A 138 -8.18 2.20 10.44
N ALA A 139 -9.11 1.52 9.79
CA ALA A 139 -8.79 0.49 8.79
C ALA A 139 -7.97 1.07 7.62
N PHE A 140 -8.19 2.34 7.26
CA PHE A 140 -7.41 3.04 6.24
C PHE A 140 -6.14 3.72 6.78
N VAL A 141 -6.21 4.46 7.88
CA VAL A 141 -5.08 5.23 8.42
C VAL A 141 -3.87 4.35 8.74
N GLN A 142 -4.11 3.13 9.21
CA GLN A 142 -3.01 2.18 9.44
C GLN A 142 -2.25 1.84 8.14
N LEU A 143 -2.92 1.79 6.97
CA LEU A 143 -2.30 1.61 5.66
C LEU A 143 -1.39 2.78 5.29
N VAL A 144 -1.78 4.00 5.64
CA VAL A 144 -0.96 5.20 5.42
C VAL A 144 0.37 5.08 6.14
N VAL A 145 0.33 4.68 7.42
CA VAL A 145 1.53 4.57 8.26
C VAL A 145 2.42 3.40 7.83
N PHE A 146 1.86 2.20 7.72
CA PHE A 146 2.65 1.02 7.37
C PHE A 146 3.12 1.04 5.91
N GLY A 147 2.35 1.62 5.00
CA GLY A 147 2.76 1.85 3.61
C GLY A 147 3.97 2.80 3.52
N TYR A 148 3.99 3.87 4.32
CA TYR A 148 5.16 4.73 4.41
C TYR A 148 6.38 4.01 5.02
N ILE A 149 6.21 3.23 6.09
CA ILE A 149 7.31 2.46 6.71
C ILE A 149 7.91 1.49 5.69
N ALA A 150 7.09 0.76 4.92
CA ALA A 150 7.56 -0.10 3.85
C ALA A 150 8.32 0.69 2.78
N PHE A 151 7.76 1.82 2.31
CA PHE A 151 8.45 2.70 1.36
C PHE A 151 9.80 3.20 1.88
N ALA A 152 9.88 3.60 3.15
CA ALA A 152 11.12 4.06 3.78
C ALA A 152 12.15 2.92 3.93
N ALA A 153 11.71 1.69 4.22
CA ALA A 153 12.59 0.53 4.31
C ALA A 153 13.33 0.25 2.99
N ASN A 154 12.73 0.57 1.84
CA ASN A 154 13.40 0.44 0.53
C ASN A 154 14.65 1.35 0.42
N PHE A 155 14.65 2.51 1.08
CA PHE A 155 15.83 3.40 1.11
C PHE A 155 16.93 2.87 2.02
N LEU A 156 16.58 2.04 3.01
CA LEU A 156 17.55 1.40 3.88
C LEU A 156 18.17 0.18 3.21
N GLU A 157 17.37 -0.58 2.46
CA GLU A 157 17.83 -1.75 1.70
C GLU A 157 18.69 -1.35 0.51
N CYS A 158 18.21 -0.39 -0.29
CA CYS A 158 18.82 -0.07 -1.57
C CYS A 158 20.14 0.68 -1.40
N HIS A 159 21.15 0.30 -2.19
CA HIS A 159 22.41 1.03 -2.20
C HIS A 159 22.19 2.48 -2.70
N PRO A 160 22.75 3.52 -2.03
CA PRO A 160 22.46 4.94 -2.34
C PRO A 160 22.66 5.36 -3.80
N LYS A 161 23.55 4.70 -4.53
CA LYS A 161 23.78 4.89 -5.99
C LYS A 161 22.52 4.67 -6.86
N HIS A 162 21.54 3.93 -6.34
CA HIS A 162 20.29 3.61 -7.03
C HIS A 162 19.12 4.50 -6.61
N HIS A 163 19.37 5.50 -5.75
CA HIS A 163 18.34 6.44 -5.31
C HIS A 163 18.15 7.52 -6.39
N PRO A 164 16.93 7.70 -6.93
CA PRO A 164 16.66 8.77 -7.88
C PRO A 164 16.96 10.15 -7.28
N GLN A 165 17.27 11.13 -8.12
CA GLN A 165 17.47 12.51 -7.68
C GLN A 165 16.19 13.06 -7.03
N GLY A 166 16.31 13.69 -5.87
CA GLY A 166 15.17 14.23 -5.12
C GLY A 166 14.38 13.19 -4.31
N SER A 167 14.71 11.90 -4.41
CA SER A 167 14.00 10.82 -3.69
C SER A 167 13.99 10.99 -2.17
N TRP A 168 15.07 11.51 -1.57
CA TRP A 168 15.14 11.81 -0.14
C TRP A 168 14.22 12.97 0.29
N VAL A 169 14.09 14.00 -0.55
CA VAL A 169 13.13 15.09 -0.31
C VAL A 169 11.72 14.55 -0.41
N PHE A 170 11.44 13.72 -1.42
CA PHE A 170 10.16 13.04 -1.56
C PHE A 170 9.85 12.15 -0.34
N LEU A 171 10.82 11.37 0.15
CA LEU A 171 10.65 10.53 1.34
C LEU A 171 10.25 11.38 2.56
N ALA A 172 10.92 12.50 2.78
CA ALA A 172 10.60 13.41 3.89
C ALA A 172 9.18 14.01 3.75
N VAL A 173 8.80 14.46 2.55
CA VAL A 173 7.47 15.00 2.28
C VAL A 173 6.39 13.91 2.46
N PHE A 174 6.65 12.71 1.97
CA PHE A 174 5.72 11.59 2.08
C PHE A 174 5.55 11.14 3.54
N GLY A 175 6.63 11.12 4.31
CA GLY A 175 6.59 10.85 5.75
C GLY A 175 5.83 11.92 6.52
N MET A 176 6.05 13.19 6.19
CA MET A 176 5.31 14.31 6.77
C MET A 176 3.81 14.16 6.53
N PHE A 177 3.37 13.92 5.30
CA PHE A 177 1.95 13.73 5.01
C PHE A 177 1.38 12.50 5.68
N SER A 178 2.10 11.38 5.71
CA SER A 178 1.66 10.14 6.37
C SER A 178 1.42 10.33 7.88
N ILE A 179 2.38 10.95 8.57
CA ILE A 179 2.29 11.20 10.02
C ILE A 179 1.22 12.26 10.30
N MET A 180 1.22 13.37 9.55
CA MET A 180 0.26 14.47 9.74
C MET A 180 -1.17 13.98 9.52
N PHE A 181 -1.44 13.28 8.40
CA PHE A 181 -2.77 12.74 8.13
C PHE A 181 -3.21 11.76 9.22
N GLY A 182 -2.37 10.76 9.54
CA GLY A 182 -2.72 9.74 10.52
C GLY A 182 -2.98 10.30 11.91
N ALA A 183 -2.11 11.18 12.41
CA ALA A 183 -2.27 11.80 13.72
C ALA A 183 -3.49 12.72 13.77
N CYS A 184 -3.66 13.60 12.77
CA CYS A 184 -4.74 14.56 12.76
C CYS A 184 -6.12 13.91 12.60
N VAL A 185 -6.28 12.91 11.71
CA VAL A 185 -7.57 12.22 11.53
C VAL A 185 -7.97 11.44 12.77
N VAL A 186 -7.05 10.67 13.36
CA VAL A 186 -7.34 9.90 14.57
C VAL A 186 -7.72 10.83 15.71
N PHE A 187 -6.94 11.89 15.92
CA PHE A 187 -7.24 12.87 16.95
C PHE A 187 -8.62 13.52 16.75
N GLN A 188 -8.93 14.00 15.54
CA GLN A 188 -10.24 14.61 15.26
C GLN A 188 -11.40 13.67 15.47
N LEU A 189 -11.28 12.39 15.09
CA LEU A 189 -12.34 11.41 15.27
C LEU A 189 -12.54 11.01 16.73
N VAL A 190 -11.47 11.01 17.54
CA VAL A 190 -11.52 10.66 18.97
C VAL A 190 -12.11 11.80 19.80
N VAL A 191 -11.78 13.06 19.48
CA VAL A 191 -12.25 14.22 20.25
C VAL A 191 -13.57 14.81 19.73
N TYR A 192 -14.14 14.25 18.66
CA TYR A 192 -15.41 14.68 18.11
C TYR A 192 -16.55 14.45 19.12
N GLU A 193 -17.29 15.51 19.44
CA GLU A 193 -18.45 15.42 20.33
C GLU A 193 -19.71 15.10 19.53
N GLN A 194 -20.27 13.91 19.76
CA GLN A 194 -21.38 13.40 18.96
C GLN A 194 -22.71 14.09 19.29
N GLU A 195 -22.93 14.53 20.54
CA GLU A 195 -24.19 15.15 20.95
C GLU A 195 -24.36 16.56 20.36
N THR A 196 -23.26 17.29 20.23
CA THR A 196 -23.26 18.69 19.77
C THR A 196 -22.80 18.84 18.31
N GLU A 197 -22.40 17.74 17.68
CA GLU A 197 -21.72 17.72 16.38
C GLU A 197 -20.51 18.69 16.32
N THR A 198 -19.82 18.88 17.44
CA THR A 198 -18.67 19.80 17.50
C THR A 198 -17.43 19.10 16.94
N PRO A 199 -16.82 19.63 15.85
CA PRO A 199 -15.58 19.07 15.32
C PRO A 199 -14.43 19.27 16.31
N GLY A 200 -13.41 18.41 16.21
CA GLY A 200 -12.21 18.60 17.02
C GLY A 200 -11.46 19.90 16.67
N PRO A 201 -10.42 20.26 17.42
CA PRO A 201 -9.77 21.57 17.30
C PRO A 201 -8.85 21.72 16.08
N ILE A 202 -8.56 20.64 15.34
CA ILE A 202 -7.68 20.73 14.16
C ILE A 202 -8.45 21.34 12.97
N PRO A 203 -7.97 22.46 12.39
CA PRO A 203 -8.60 23.04 11.21
C PRO A 203 -8.67 22.05 10.04
N TRP A 204 -9.83 21.99 9.37
CA TRP A 204 -10.10 21.01 8.32
C TRP A 204 -9.11 21.06 7.14
N TYR A 205 -8.53 22.23 6.84
CA TYR A 205 -7.59 22.36 5.73
C TYR A 205 -6.25 21.66 6.02
N ILE A 206 -5.88 21.46 7.30
CA ILE A 206 -4.67 20.73 7.69
C ILE A 206 -4.87 19.23 7.43
N THR A 207 -6.00 18.67 7.87
CA THR A 207 -6.35 17.27 7.61
C THR A 207 -6.52 17.00 6.12
N ALA A 208 -7.22 17.88 5.40
CA ALA A 208 -7.37 17.79 3.94
C ALA A 208 -6.03 17.83 3.20
N THR A 209 -5.11 18.71 3.62
CA THR A 209 -3.76 18.78 3.03
C THR A 209 -2.98 17.49 3.23
N GLY A 210 -3.09 16.87 4.42
CA GLY A 210 -2.43 15.59 4.70
C GLY A 210 -2.99 14.45 3.85
N ASP A 211 -4.31 14.38 3.75
CA ASP A 211 -5.03 13.37 2.96
C ASP A 211 -4.68 13.46 1.48
N TYR A 212 -4.94 14.62 0.87
CA TYR A 212 -4.73 14.83 -0.56
C TYR A 212 -3.23 14.80 -0.92
N GLY A 213 -2.37 15.32 -0.02
CA GLY A 213 -0.92 15.24 -0.16
C GLY A 213 -0.40 13.81 -0.15
N TRP A 214 -0.93 12.95 0.71
CA TRP A 214 -0.57 11.54 0.76
C TRP A 214 -0.95 10.79 -0.53
N PHE A 215 -2.16 11.02 -1.06
CA PHE A 215 -2.56 10.43 -2.35
C PHE A 215 -1.74 10.96 -3.53
N ALA A 216 -1.39 12.26 -3.52
CA ALA A 216 -0.48 12.81 -4.51
C ALA A 216 0.90 12.16 -4.45
N CYS A 217 1.41 11.89 -3.23
CA CYS A 217 2.64 11.12 -3.05
C CYS A 217 2.50 9.70 -3.63
N LEU A 218 1.41 8.99 -3.36
CA LEU A 218 1.20 7.66 -3.93
C LEU A 218 1.21 7.64 -5.46
N ALA A 219 0.61 8.65 -6.11
CA ALA A 219 0.61 8.78 -7.57
C ALA A 219 2.03 8.97 -8.12
N CYS A 220 2.90 9.65 -7.36
CA CYS A 220 4.26 9.98 -7.77
C CYS A 220 5.32 8.98 -7.27
N GLN A 221 4.96 8.07 -6.35
CA GLN A 221 5.95 7.28 -5.61
C GLN A 221 6.80 6.39 -6.54
N GLY A 222 6.24 5.88 -7.65
CA GLY A 222 6.95 5.03 -8.60
C GLY A 222 8.16 5.72 -9.22
N TYR A 223 8.09 7.04 -9.39
CA TYR A 223 9.19 7.83 -9.93
C TYR A 223 10.34 8.03 -8.91
N PHE A 224 9.99 8.20 -7.63
CA PHE A 224 10.95 8.51 -6.56
C PHE A 224 11.44 7.29 -5.78
N ARG A 225 10.86 6.11 -6.01
CA ARG A 225 11.25 4.86 -5.35
C ARG A 225 12.68 4.46 -5.76
N PRO A 226 13.53 4.00 -4.81
CA PRO A 226 14.84 3.44 -5.13
C PRO A 226 14.74 2.33 -6.18
N ARG A 227 15.66 2.29 -7.13
CA ARG A 227 15.70 1.27 -8.20
C ARG A 227 16.58 0.10 -7.77
N ALA A 228 16.04 -0.77 -6.94
CA ALA A 228 16.77 -1.95 -6.50
C ALA A 228 16.87 -3.02 -7.60
N PRO A 229 17.81 -3.99 -7.48
CA PRO A 229 18.02 -5.00 -8.51
C PRO A 229 16.76 -5.84 -8.78
N SER A 230 16.54 -6.19 -10.04
CA SER A 230 15.47 -7.12 -10.46
C SER A 230 15.81 -8.55 -10.09
N VAL A 231 14.79 -9.39 -9.94
CA VAL A 231 14.94 -10.83 -9.67
C VAL A 231 14.83 -11.61 -10.98
N SER A 232 15.82 -12.46 -11.25
CA SER A 232 15.80 -13.42 -12.35
C SER A 232 15.16 -14.72 -11.89
N LEU A 233 14.13 -15.19 -12.57
CA LEU A 233 13.43 -16.43 -12.26
C LEU A 233 13.58 -17.43 -13.40
N ASP A 234 14.27 -18.53 -13.11
CA ASP A 234 14.36 -19.68 -14.00
C ASP A 234 13.21 -20.64 -13.69
N MET A 235 12.20 -20.66 -14.57
CA MET A 235 11.05 -21.55 -14.45
C MET A 235 11.23 -22.75 -15.38
N LYS A 236 11.07 -23.94 -14.83
CA LYS A 236 11.01 -25.19 -15.58
C LYS A 236 9.74 -25.94 -15.21
N LEU A 237 8.95 -26.31 -16.21
CA LEU A 237 7.85 -27.25 -15.99
C LEU A 237 8.48 -28.63 -15.73
N VAL A 238 8.17 -29.21 -14.58
CA VAL A 238 8.57 -30.57 -14.22
C VAL A 238 7.32 -31.44 -14.21
N SER A 239 7.41 -32.65 -14.76
CA SER A 239 6.35 -33.64 -14.59
C SER A 239 6.39 -34.16 -13.15
N ASP A 240 5.24 -34.51 -12.58
CA ASP A 240 5.19 -35.22 -11.29
C ASP A 240 5.94 -36.56 -11.39
N ASP A 241 5.97 -37.17 -12.59
CA ASP A 241 6.75 -38.39 -12.86
C ASP A 241 8.28 -38.17 -12.76
N ASP A 242 8.74 -36.94 -12.96
CA ASP A 242 10.16 -36.57 -12.85
C ASP A 242 10.55 -36.15 -11.42
N TYR A 243 9.57 -36.06 -10.50
CA TYR A 243 9.84 -35.69 -9.11
C TYR A 243 10.57 -36.83 -8.40
N LYS A 244 11.86 -36.61 -8.17
CA LYS A 244 12.67 -37.46 -7.29
C LYS A 244 12.81 -36.74 -5.96
N VAL A 245 12.34 -37.37 -4.88
CA VAL A 245 12.70 -36.95 -3.52
C VAL A 245 14.20 -37.15 -3.40
N GLU A 246 14.97 -36.06 -3.41
CA GLU A 246 16.38 -36.16 -3.05
C GLU A 246 16.46 -36.71 -1.63
N PRO A 247 17.29 -37.74 -1.38
CA PRO A 247 17.44 -38.29 -0.04
C PRO A 247 17.77 -37.15 0.91
N GLU A 248 16.99 -37.06 1.98
CA GLU A 248 17.07 -35.98 2.98
C GLU A 248 18.53 -35.79 3.39
N ILE A 249 19.13 -34.65 3.01
CA ILE A 249 20.49 -34.33 3.46
C ILE A 249 20.36 -34.08 4.96
N SER A 250 20.74 -35.09 5.75
CA SER A 250 20.84 -35.02 7.20
C SER A 250 21.65 -33.77 7.57
N ARG A 251 20.94 -32.69 7.96
CA ARG A 251 21.56 -31.46 8.48
C ARG A 251 22.03 -31.64 9.92
N TYR A 252 22.04 -32.87 10.44
CA TYR A 252 22.38 -33.19 11.83
C TYR A 252 23.73 -33.90 11.99
N ASP A 253 24.54 -34.04 10.93
CA ASP A 253 25.88 -34.66 10.99
C ASP A 253 27.04 -33.64 11.15
N THR A 254 26.79 -32.48 11.79
CA THR A 254 27.84 -31.52 12.20
C THR A 254 27.78 -31.20 13.68
#